data_AF-A0A1E3P0F5-F1
#
_entry.id   AF-A0A1E3P0F5-F1
#
_cell.length_a   1.000
_cell.length_b   1.000
_cell.length_c   1.000
_cell.angle_alpha   90.00
_cell.angle_beta   90.00
_cell.angle_gamma   90.00
#
_symmetry.space_group_name_H-M   'P 1'
#
loop_
_entity.id
_entity.type
_entity.pdbx_description
1 polymer ?
#
loop_
_entity_poly.entity_id
_entity_poly.type
_entity_poly.pdbx_seq_one_letter_code
_entity_poly.pdbx_strand_id
1 'polypeptide(L)'
;MAQKQDLNLFIDNSIIPEKVFTSEPLFGTITHTQGTSPSWLVNLLIENSLYGTCVINHEKDQHRQIRADTVVISFLHDYDYYEKDLKRNGIELNDNKQFHFIDLFTDLFQEISTPESIGKLFDQIATQIQGYQNTKKIILIEGIEFLLSATSISTIQLLNQINKLNKLAKGIFVITSADKELIEASQGNQNLPEFKTLDFIVRLIHRSNIVMGLRPLETGRAKDITGTLTISKGTIPFESLVVSEKEYLYFINRETTKLFFR
;
A
#
# COMPACT_ATOMS: atom_id res chain seq x y z
N MET A 1 -24.70 -18.15 -8.03
CA MET A 1 -23.71 -17.89 -6.97
C MET A 1 -22.41 -17.55 -7.67
N ALA A 2 -21.82 -16.37 -7.41
CA ALA A 2 -20.51 -16.04 -7.97
C ALA A 2 -19.42 -16.89 -7.29
N GLN A 3 -18.51 -17.45 -8.08
CA GLN A 3 -17.40 -18.27 -7.59
C GLN A 3 -16.34 -17.37 -6.94
N LYS A 4 -15.93 -17.70 -5.71
CA LYS A 4 -14.83 -17.02 -5.00
C LYS A 4 -13.55 -17.11 -5.85
N GLN A 5 -12.82 -16.00 -5.94
CA GLN A 5 -11.55 -15.90 -6.64
C GLN A 5 -10.40 -15.65 -5.65
N ASP A 6 -9.21 -16.08 -6.06
CA ASP A 6 -7.95 -15.75 -5.41
C ASP A 6 -7.46 -14.37 -5.87
N LEU A 7 -6.65 -13.71 -5.03
CA LEU A 7 -5.99 -12.47 -5.39
C LEU A 7 -4.68 -12.79 -6.12
N ASN A 8 -4.62 -12.49 -7.42
CA ASN A 8 -3.39 -12.61 -8.22
C ASN A 8 -3.10 -11.26 -8.88
N LEU A 9 -1.89 -10.71 -8.71
CA LEU A 9 -1.49 -9.43 -9.30
C LEU A 9 -0.71 -9.61 -10.61
N PHE A 10 -0.08 -10.76 -10.79
CA PHE A 10 0.74 -11.10 -11.96
C PHE A 10 0.20 -12.33 -12.70
N ILE A 11 0.61 -12.50 -13.96
CA ILE A 11 0.17 -13.63 -14.81
C ILE A 11 0.66 -14.99 -14.26
N ASP A 12 1.76 -15.00 -13.51
CA ASP A 12 2.28 -16.20 -12.83
C ASP A 12 1.50 -16.58 -11.55
N ASN A 13 0.32 -15.97 -11.34
CA ASN A 13 -0.54 -16.13 -10.17
C ASN A 13 0.05 -15.67 -8.84
N SER A 14 1.15 -14.92 -8.86
CA SER A 14 1.69 -14.34 -7.63
C SER A 14 1.05 -12.98 -7.30
N ILE A 15 1.12 -12.62 -6.01
CA ILE A 15 0.83 -11.26 -5.53
C ILE A 15 2.14 -10.46 -5.56
N ILE A 16 3.19 -10.94 -4.87
CA ILE A 16 4.56 -10.41 -4.97
C ILE A 16 5.45 -11.54 -5.55
N PRO A 17 5.88 -11.46 -6.82
CA PRO A 17 6.73 -12.48 -7.45
C PRO A 17 8.11 -12.60 -6.80
N GLU A 18 8.74 -13.79 -6.86
CA GLU A 18 10.13 -13.97 -6.37
C GLU A 18 11.13 -13.04 -7.09
N LYS A 19 10.90 -12.75 -8.37
CA LYS A 19 11.76 -11.85 -9.16
C LYS A 19 11.86 -10.45 -8.58
N VAL A 20 10.86 -10.01 -7.79
CA VAL A 20 10.91 -8.73 -7.07
C VAL A 20 12.10 -8.66 -6.11
N PHE A 21 12.43 -9.78 -5.46
CA PHE A 21 13.51 -9.85 -4.49
C PHE A 21 14.89 -9.99 -5.12
N THR A 22 14.97 -10.43 -6.37
CA THR A 22 16.24 -10.76 -7.04
C THR A 22 16.65 -9.73 -8.09
N SER A 23 15.76 -9.39 -9.03
CA SER A 23 16.13 -8.64 -10.24
C SER A 23 15.18 -7.52 -10.65
N GLU A 24 13.89 -7.57 -10.28
CA GLU A 24 12.87 -6.67 -10.80
C GLU A 24 12.11 -5.95 -9.67
N PRO A 25 12.71 -4.92 -9.04
CA PRO A 25 12.10 -4.23 -7.91
C PRO A 25 10.73 -3.63 -8.27
N LEU A 26 9.83 -3.64 -7.30
CA LEU A 26 8.42 -3.31 -7.49
C LEU A 26 8.08 -1.93 -6.90
N PHE A 27 7.46 -1.07 -7.69
CA PHE A 27 6.78 0.14 -7.22
C PHE A 27 5.28 0.02 -7.52
N GLY A 28 4.47 -0.13 -6.49
CA GLY A 28 3.01 -0.19 -6.60
C GLY A 28 2.34 1.05 -6.04
N THR A 29 1.31 1.55 -6.72
CA THR A 29 0.41 2.58 -6.17
C THR A 29 -0.98 1.99 -5.95
N ILE A 30 -1.53 2.19 -4.75
CA ILE A 30 -2.90 1.80 -4.40
C ILE A 30 -3.67 3.08 -4.13
N THR A 31 -4.74 3.30 -4.89
CA THR A 31 -5.65 4.42 -4.66
C THR A 31 -6.98 3.91 -4.13
N HIS A 32 -7.55 4.60 -3.15
CA HIS A 32 -8.88 4.29 -2.65
C HIS A 32 -9.70 5.56 -2.47
N THR A 33 -11.01 5.41 -2.37
CA THR A 33 -11.93 6.50 -2.00
C THR A 33 -12.51 6.26 -0.61
N GLN A 34 -13.14 7.29 -0.04
CA GLN A 34 -13.93 7.18 1.18
C GLN A 34 -15.01 6.10 1.01
N GLY A 35 -15.17 5.27 2.04
CA GLY A 35 -16.12 4.16 2.02
C GLY A 35 -15.58 2.87 1.38
N THR A 36 -14.38 2.90 0.78
CA THR A 36 -13.67 1.71 0.27
C THR A 36 -12.30 1.58 0.92
N SER A 37 -12.29 1.37 2.24
CA SER A 37 -11.05 1.27 3.02
C SER A 37 -10.07 0.25 2.41
N PRO A 38 -8.77 0.59 2.29
CA PRO A 38 -7.76 -0.29 1.73
C PRO A 38 -7.24 -1.34 2.72
N SER A 39 -7.62 -1.28 4.00
CA SER A 39 -6.94 -2.02 5.06
C SER A 39 -6.95 -3.53 4.87
N TRP A 40 -8.01 -4.09 4.29
CA TRP A 40 -8.03 -5.52 3.96
C TRP A 40 -6.93 -5.87 2.95
N LEU A 41 -6.70 -5.05 1.93
CA LEU A 41 -5.70 -5.28 0.90
C LEU A 41 -4.29 -5.03 1.46
N VAL A 42 -4.13 -4.00 2.29
CA VAL A 42 -2.87 -3.74 3.02
C VAL A 42 -2.50 -4.94 3.88
N ASN A 43 -3.44 -5.50 4.64
CA ASN A 43 -3.20 -6.69 5.44
C ASN A 43 -2.79 -7.87 4.54
N LEU A 44 -3.47 -8.14 3.43
CA LEU A 44 -3.05 -9.22 2.51
C LEU A 44 -1.65 -9.02 1.94
N LEU A 45 -1.25 -7.78 1.67
CA LEU A 45 0.11 -7.46 1.23
C LEU A 45 1.13 -7.67 2.34
N ILE A 46 0.80 -7.35 3.60
CA ILE A 46 1.63 -7.67 4.77
C ILE A 46 1.80 -9.20 4.89
N GLU A 47 0.71 -9.97 4.81
CA GLU A 47 0.79 -11.43 4.85
C GLU A 47 1.64 -11.98 3.71
N ASN A 48 1.40 -11.51 2.48
CA ASN A 48 2.09 -12.01 1.30
C ASN A 48 3.59 -11.64 1.29
N SER A 49 3.94 -10.47 1.79
CA SER A 49 5.35 -10.06 1.92
C SER A 49 6.07 -10.90 2.98
N LEU A 50 5.44 -11.09 4.16
CA LEU A 50 6.00 -11.93 5.22
C LEU A 50 6.13 -13.40 4.84
N TYR A 51 5.14 -13.98 4.15
CA TYR A 51 5.02 -15.44 4.01
C TYR A 51 4.92 -15.97 2.58
N GLY A 52 4.87 -15.08 1.58
CA GLY A 52 4.65 -15.47 0.18
C GLY A 52 3.19 -15.83 -0.15
N THR A 53 2.29 -15.77 0.83
CA THR A 53 0.88 -16.12 0.69
C THR A 53 -0.01 -15.29 1.63
N CYS A 54 -1.32 -15.31 1.44
CA CYS A 54 -2.29 -14.59 2.27
C CYS A 54 -3.60 -15.36 2.43
N VAL A 55 -4.41 -15.00 3.43
CA VAL A 55 -5.66 -15.67 3.81
C VAL A 55 -6.72 -15.78 2.71
N ILE A 56 -6.70 -14.92 1.69
CA ILE A 56 -7.64 -15.06 0.55
C ILE A 56 -7.29 -16.27 -0.32
N ASN A 57 -6.00 -16.53 -0.53
CA ASN A 57 -5.48 -17.54 -1.46
C ASN A 57 -5.16 -18.88 -0.76
N HIS A 58 -5.05 -18.89 0.57
CA HIS A 58 -4.69 -20.10 1.35
C HIS A 58 -5.50 -20.22 2.63
N GLU A 59 -5.68 -21.46 3.11
CA GLU A 59 -6.37 -21.76 4.36
C GLU A 59 -5.53 -21.38 5.60
N LYS A 60 -6.21 -21.10 6.72
CA LYS A 60 -5.61 -20.55 7.95
C LYS A 60 -4.57 -21.45 8.62
N ASP A 61 -4.59 -22.76 8.37
CA ASP A 61 -3.85 -23.77 9.15
C ASP A 61 -2.58 -24.32 8.47
N GLN A 62 -2.11 -23.68 7.38
CA GLN A 62 -0.87 -24.11 6.72
C GLN A 62 0.37 -23.50 7.39
N HIS A 63 1.43 -24.30 7.56
CA HIS A 63 2.73 -23.82 8.04
C HIS A 63 3.29 -22.75 7.09
N ARG A 64 3.43 -21.52 7.60
CA ARG A 64 4.00 -20.39 6.86
C ARG A 64 5.48 -20.25 7.16
N GLN A 65 6.30 -20.10 6.12
CA GLN A 65 7.72 -19.80 6.27
C GLN A 65 7.95 -18.31 6.01
N ILE A 66 8.82 -17.70 6.81
CA ILE A 66 9.17 -16.29 6.62
C ILE A 66 9.97 -16.12 5.32
N ARG A 67 9.57 -15.14 4.52
CA ARG A 67 10.08 -14.83 3.17
C ARG A 67 10.89 -13.53 3.14
N ALA A 68 10.35 -12.46 3.70
CA ALA A 68 10.93 -11.13 3.64
C ALA A 68 10.58 -10.29 4.87
N ASP A 69 11.37 -9.25 5.12
CA ASP A 69 11.02 -8.22 6.07
C ASP A 69 9.94 -7.32 5.47
N THR A 70 8.96 -6.97 6.29
CA THR A 70 7.83 -6.14 5.92
C THR A 70 7.80 -4.92 6.81
N VAL A 71 7.94 -3.75 6.21
CA VAL A 71 7.94 -2.47 6.90
C VAL A 71 6.65 -1.73 6.58
N VAL A 72 5.86 -1.42 7.59
CA VAL A 72 4.66 -0.61 7.46
C VAL A 72 4.91 0.77 8.06
N ILE A 73 4.77 1.80 7.24
CA ILE A 73 4.86 3.21 7.62
C ILE A 73 3.46 3.78 7.49
N SER A 74 2.81 4.09 8.60
CA SER A 74 1.42 4.55 8.58
C SER A 74 1.28 5.96 9.12
N PHE A 75 0.58 6.81 8.36
CA PHE A 75 0.13 8.12 8.77
C PHE A 75 -1.33 8.12 9.25
N LEU A 76 -2.03 6.98 9.14
CA LEU A 76 -3.49 6.89 9.36
C LEU A 76 -3.88 6.01 10.54
N HIS A 77 -3.02 5.08 10.94
CA HIS A 77 -3.35 4.06 11.93
C HIS A 77 -2.14 3.77 12.83
N ASP A 78 -2.41 3.33 14.05
CA ASP A 78 -1.40 2.85 15.00
C ASP A 78 -1.07 1.35 14.78
N TYR A 79 -0.16 0.82 15.60
CA TYR A 79 0.23 -0.60 15.55
C TYR A 79 -0.95 -1.54 15.83
N ASP A 80 -1.76 -1.22 16.84
CA ASP A 80 -2.86 -2.04 17.32
C ASP A 80 -3.91 -2.28 16.23
N TYR A 81 -4.10 -1.31 15.34
CA TYR A 81 -4.92 -1.45 14.14
C TYR A 81 -4.54 -2.67 13.30
N TYR A 82 -3.25 -2.83 12.98
CA TYR A 82 -2.76 -3.92 12.14
C TYR A 82 -2.68 -5.24 12.92
N GLU A 83 -2.17 -5.21 14.16
CA GLU A 83 -2.06 -6.41 15.00
C GLU A 83 -3.42 -7.05 15.22
N LYS A 84 -4.47 -6.26 15.50
CA LYS A 84 -5.82 -6.79 15.72
C LYS A 84 -6.36 -7.54 14.51
N ASP A 85 -6.17 -7.00 13.30
CA ASP A 85 -6.70 -7.63 12.10
C ASP A 85 -5.87 -8.83 11.62
N LEU A 86 -4.54 -8.73 11.70
CA LEU A 86 -3.64 -9.83 11.32
C LEU A 86 -3.73 -11.01 12.30
N LYS A 87 -3.96 -10.74 13.60
CA LYS A 87 -4.21 -11.79 14.60
C LYS A 87 -5.44 -12.63 14.27
N ARG A 88 -6.48 -12.02 13.68
CA ARG A 88 -7.70 -12.74 13.23
C ARG A 88 -7.43 -13.67 12.05
N ASN A 89 -6.33 -13.44 11.33
CA ASN A 89 -5.83 -14.28 10.24
C ASN A 89 -4.72 -15.25 10.71
N GLY A 90 -4.53 -15.38 12.03
CA GLY A 90 -3.57 -16.29 12.65
C GLY A 90 -2.13 -15.77 12.62
N ILE A 91 -1.92 -14.45 12.52
CA ILE A 91 -0.60 -13.82 12.49
C ILE A 91 -0.46 -12.91 13.69
N GLU A 92 0.46 -13.24 14.58
CA GLU A 92 0.84 -12.38 15.70
C GLU A 92 2.09 -11.59 15.30
N LEU A 93 2.01 -10.27 15.29
CA LEU A 93 3.10 -9.39 14.87
C LEU A 93 4.09 -9.10 16.00
N ASN A 94 3.63 -9.15 17.26
CA ASN A 94 4.46 -8.82 18.43
C ASN A 94 5.72 -9.68 18.53
N ASP A 95 5.64 -10.95 18.14
CA ASP A 95 6.77 -11.89 18.16
C ASP A 95 7.47 -12.03 16.78
N ASN A 96 7.00 -11.31 15.76
CA ASN A 96 7.52 -11.43 14.41
C ASN A 96 8.67 -10.44 14.16
N LYS A 97 9.91 -10.93 14.26
CA LYS A 97 11.13 -10.12 14.05
C LYS A 97 11.30 -9.55 12.63
N GLN A 98 10.50 -10.02 11.68
CA GLN A 98 10.53 -9.61 10.28
C GLN A 98 9.40 -8.62 9.96
N PHE A 99 8.50 -8.34 10.90
CA PHE A 99 7.55 -7.25 10.79
C PHE A 99 8.07 -6.02 11.54
N HIS A 100 8.07 -4.87 10.86
CA HIS A 100 8.54 -3.60 11.41
C HIS A 100 7.47 -2.55 11.20
N PHE A 101 7.08 -1.86 12.27
CA PHE A 101 6.10 -0.78 12.22
C PHE A 101 6.77 0.56 12.53
N ILE A 102 6.44 1.57 11.74
CA ILE A 102 6.87 2.96 11.94
C ILE A 102 5.59 3.79 12.09
N ASP A 103 5.33 4.23 13.31
CA ASP A 103 4.16 5.01 13.67
C ASP A 103 4.37 6.49 13.34
N LEU A 104 3.73 6.95 12.27
CA LEU A 104 3.62 8.37 11.91
C LEU A 104 2.17 8.85 12.03
N PHE A 105 1.35 8.14 12.79
CA PHE A 105 0.01 8.54 13.17
C PHE A 105 0.04 9.23 14.54
N THR A 106 0.67 8.59 15.53
CA THR A 106 0.74 9.06 16.92
C THR A 106 1.84 10.10 17.13
N ASP A 107 3.03 9.88 16.56
CA ASP A 107 4.24 10.62 16.92
C ASP A 107 4.61 11.73 15.91
N LEU A 108 3.91 11.81 14.77
CA LEU A 108 4.33 12.66 13.65
C LEU A 108 4.60 14.12 14.04
N PHE A 109 3.65 14.78 14.70
CA PHE A 109 3.78 16.21 15.06
C PHE A 109 4.72 16.49 16.24
N GLN A 110 5.21 15.45 16.92
CA GLN A 110 6.32 15.58 17.87
C GLN A 110 7.65 15.72 17.10
N GLU A 111 7.74 15.07 15.94
CA GLU A 111 8.94 15.01 15.09
C GLU A 111 8.97 16.08 13.99
N ILE A 112 7.81 16.62 13.58
CA ILE A 112 7.73 17.63 12.50
C ILE A 112 7.39 19.03 13.00
N SER A 113 8.28 19.98 12.69
CA SER A 113 8.08 21.42 12.94
C SER A 113 8.39 22.28 11.70
N THR A 114 9.20 21.78 10.76
CA THR A 114 9.55 22.48 9.51
C THR A 114 9.69 21.48 8.34
N PRO A 115 9.71 21.92 7.08
CA PRO A 115 10.02 21.03 5.95
C PRO A 115 11.36 20.30 6.07
N GLU A 116 12.36 20.93 6.67
CA GLU A 116 13.68 20.33 6.91
C GLU A 116 13.59 19.19 7.93
N SER A 117 12.71 19.28 8.93
CA SER A 117 12.51 18.20 9.89
C SER A 117 11.89 16.96 9.24
N ILE A 118 11.07 17.12 8.19
CA ILE A 118 10.57 16.00 7.38
C ILE A 118 11.74 15.28 6.69
N GLY A 119 12.68 16.03 6.10
CA GLY A 119 13.87 15.44 5.48
C GLY A 119 14.68 14.59 6.46
N LYS A 120 14.90 15.12 7.68
CA LYS A 120 15.61 14.43 8.77
C LYS A 120 14.86 13.20 9.27
N LEU A 121 13.54 13.29 9.43
CA LEU A 121 12.69 12.17 9.82
C LEU A 121 12.85 11.00 8.83
N PHE A 122 12.77 11.28 7.53
CA PHE A 122 12.96 10.24 6.52
C PHE A 122 14.40 9.71 6.44
N ASP A 123 15.40 10.51 6.81
CA ASP A 123 16.78 10.03 6.94
C ASP A 123 16.93 9.09 8.14
N GLN A 124 16.29 9.39 9.27
CA GLN A 124 16.24 8.50 10.45
C GLN A 124 15.53 7.19 10.13
N ILE A 125 14.36 7.25 9.48
CA ILE A 125 13.61 6.08 9.01
C ILE A 125 14.46 5.24 8.05
N ALA A 126 15.16 5.89 7.11
CA ALA A 126 16.05 5.21 6.18
C ALA A 126 17.19 4.48 6.92
N THR A 127 17.83 5.12 7.91
CA THR A 127 18.85 4.48 8.75
C THR A 127 18.29 3.31 9.56
N GLN A 128 17.09 3.44 10.13
CA GLN A 128 16.43 2.36 10.85
C GLN A 128 16.18 1.15 9.93
N ILE A 129 15.62 1.38 8.73
CA ILE A 129 15.35 0.31 7.75
C ILE A 129 16.66 -0.34 7.26
N GLN A 130 17.73 0.43 7.07
CA GLN A 130 19.04 -0.11 6.73
C GLN A 130 19.58 -1.08 7.79
N GLY A 131 19.27 -0.84 9.07
CA GLY A 131 19.69 -1.68 10.18
C GLY A 131 19.02 -3.06 10.25
N TYR A 132 17.90 -3.27 9.54
CA TYR A 132 17.23 -4.56 9.50
C TYR A 132 18.05 -5.59 8.71
N GLN A 133 18.23 -6.77 9.31
CA GLN A 133 19.19 -7.79 8.85
C GLN A 133 18.85 -8.40 7.49
N ASN A 134 17.58 -8.52 7.16
CA ASN A 134 17.15 -9.14 5.91
C ASN A 134 17.32 -8.18 4.73
N THR A 135 17.88 -8.65 3.62
CA THR A 135 18.02 -7.85 2.40
C THR A 135 16.75 -7.85 1.55
N LYS A 136 15.86 -8.83 1.76
CA LYS A 136 14.53 -8.90 1.16
C LYS A 136 13.59 -8.04 2.00
N LYS A 137 13.29 -6.83 1.54
CA LYS A 137 12.43 -5.86 2.25
C LYS A 137 11.29 -5.40 1.35
N ILE A 138 10.07 -5.40 1.88
CA ILE A 138 8.90 -4.76 1.27
C ILE A 138 8.46 -3.61 2.18
N ILE A 139 8.23 -2.43 1.61
CA ILE A 139 7.75 -1.25 2.34
C ILE A 139 6.31 -0.95 1.92
N LEU A 140 5.41 -0.74 2.87
CA LEU A 140 4.07 -0.23 2.66
C LEU A 140 3.98 1.14 3.31
N ILE A 141 3.55 2.15 2.57
CA ILE A 141 3.40 3.52 3.06
C ILE A 141 1.95 3.94 2.89
N GLU A 142 1.24 4.20 3.99
CA GLU A 142 -0.18 4.56 3.98
C GLU A 142 -0.39 6.02 4.38
N GLY A 143 -1.12 6.79 3.56
CA GLY A 143 -1.59 8.14 3.88
C GLY A 143 -0.52 9.24 3.84
N ILE A 144 0.59 9.01 3.16
CA ILE A 144 1.72 9.96 3.10
C ILE A 144 1.35 11.31 2.46
N GLU A 145 0.30 11.35 1.62
CA GLU A 145 -0.24 12.59 1.05
C GLU A 145 -0.70 13.59 2.12
N PHE A 146 -1.01 13.12 3.34
CA PHE A 146 -1.33 13.99 4.47
C PHE A 146 -0.28 15.07 4.69
N LEU A 147 1.00 14.77 4.46
CA LEU A 147 2.10 15.73 4.59
C LEU A 147 1.98 16.92 3.63
N LEU A 148 1.36 16.76 2.45
CA LEU A 148 1.14 17.85 1.49
C LEU A 148 0.12 18.87 1.99
N SER A 149 -0.80 18.42 2.87
CA SER A 149 -1.84 19.25 3.47
C SER A 149 -1.41 19.82 4.81
N ALA A 150 -0.70 19.04 5.62
CA ALA A 150 -0.28 19.40 6.97
C ALA A 150 0.98 20.27 7.01
N THR A 151 1.75 20.34 5.91
CA THR A 151 3.05 21.00 5.87
C THR A 151 3.24 21.79 4.56
N SER A 152 4.32 22.56 4.48
CA SER A 152 4.71 23.27 3.26
C SER A 152 5.56 22.44 2.29
N ILE A 153 5.69 21.12 2.50
CA ILE A 153 6.42 20.25 1.58
C ILE A 153 5.77 20.27 0.18
N SER A 154 6.61 20.31 -0.84
CA SER A 154 6.19 20.17 -2.24
C SER A 154 6.05 18.70 -2.62
N THR A 155 5.25 18.43 -3.66
CA THR A 155 5.12 17.09 -4.24
C THR A 155 6.47 16.47 -4.61
N ILE A 156 7.38 17.25 -5.20
CA ILE A 156 8.70 16.78 -5.61
C ILE A 156 9.55 16.39 -4.40
N GLN A 157 9.52 17.20 -3.33
CA GLN A 157 10.24 16.89 -2.10
C GLN A 157 9.70 15.61 -1.44
N LEU A 158 8.37 15.43 -1.42
CA LEU A 158 7.76 14.21 -0.87
C LEU A 158 8.14 12.97 -1.67
N LEU A 159 8.06 13.06 -3.01
CA LEU A 159 8.50 12.00 -3.91
C LEU A 159 9.99 11.66 -3.77
N ASN A 160 10.83 12.64 -3.43
CA ASN A 160 12.24 12.39 -3.13
C ASN A 160 12.41 11.59 -1.84
N GLN A 161 11.58 11.82 -0.81
CA GLN A 161 11.60 11.01 0.41
C GLN A 161 11.18 9.56 0.13
N ILE A 162 10.11 9.35 -0.65
CA ILE A 162 9.69 8.01 -1.07
C ILE A 162 10.81 7.31 -1.86
N ASN A 163 11.49 8.03 -2.75
CA ASN A 163 12.62 7.50 -3.51
C ASN A 163 13.80 7.08 -2.63
N LYS A 164 14.06 7.75 -1.50
CA LYS A 164 15.08 7.31 -0.53
C LYS A 164 14.73 5.93 0.01
N LEU A 165 13.48 5.73 0.41
CA LEU A 165 13.00 4.46 0.95
C LEU A 165 12.96 3.35 -0.11
N ASN A 166 12.53 3.69 -1.33
CA ASN A 166 12.49 2.74 -2.46
C ASN A 166 13.86 2.11 -2.74
N LYS A 167 14.95 2.86 -2.59
CA LYS A 167 16.33 2.34 -2.77
C LYS A 167 16.75 1.31 -1.73
N LEU A 168 16.07 1.24 -0.59
CA LEU A 168 16.37 0.32 0.51
C LEU A 168 15.55 -0.96 0.47
N ALA A 169 14.54 -1.01 -0.41
CA ALA A 169 13.60 -2.10 -0.51
C ALA A 169 13.67 -2.81 -1.86
N LYS A 170 13.12 -4.02 -1.88
CA LYS A 170 12.86 -4.79 -3.09
C LYS A 170 11.49 -4.46 -3.69
N GLY A 171 10.56 -4.02 -2.85
CA GLY A 171 9.28 -3.50 -3.30
C GLY A 171 8.74 -2.42 -2.38
N ILE A 172 8.00 -1.48 -2.94
CA ILE A 172 7.29 -0.44 -2.21
C ILE A 172 5.85 -0.34 -2.72
N PHE A 173 4.89 -0.24 -1.79
CA PHE A 173 3.51 0.10 -2.08
C PHE A 173 3.18 1.44 -1.42
N VAL A 174 2.72 2.40 -2.20
CA VAL A 174 2.21 3.68 -1.69
C VAL A 174 0.68 3.65 -1.76
N ILE A 175 0.04 3.75 -0.62
CA ILE A 175 -1.41 3.71 -0.44
C ILE A 175 -1.90 5.12 -0.13
N THR A 176 -2.77 5.65 -1.00
CA THR A 176 -3.17 7.06 -0.99
C THR A 176 -4.66 7.23 -1.28
N SER A 177 -5.31 8.21 -0.65
CA SER A 177 -6.70 8.55 -0.98
C SER A 177 -6.77 9.28 -2.33
N ALA A 178 -7.79 8.97 -3.11
CA ALA A 178 -8.09 9.55 -4.41
C ALA A 178 -9.58 9.90 -4.52
N ASP A 179 -10.15 10.45 -3.44
CA ASP A 179 -11.50 11.02 -3.43
C ASP A 179 -11.67 12.05 -4.55
N LYS A 180 -12.88 12.10 -5.11
CA LYS A 180 -13.21 12.95 -6.26
C LYS A 180 -12.85 14.42 -6.00
N GLU A 181 -13.14 14.89 -4.80
CA GLU A 181 -12.89 16.25 -4.33
C GLU A 181 -11.38 16.55 -4.21
N LEU A 182 -10.53 15.54 -4.04
CA LEU A 182 -9.08 15.68 -3.97
C LEU A 182 -8.41 15.67 -5.36
N ILE A 183 -9.09 15.09 -6.36
CA ILE A 183 -8.54 14.92 -7.72
C ILE A 183 -9.16 15.87 -8.75
N GLU A 184 -10.34 16.42 -8.48
CA GLU A 184 -10.97 17.42 -9.33
C GLU A 184 -10.47 18.83 -8.96
N ALA A 185 -9.29 19.17 -9.45
CA ALA A 185 -8.76 20.52 -9.27
C ALA A 185 -9.59 21.54 -10.06
N SER A 186 -10.39 22.36 -9.37
CA SER A 186 -10.89 23.61 -9.93
C SER A 186 -9.70 24.53 -10.26
N GLN A 187 -9.63 24.99 -11.51
CA GLN A 187 -8.47 25.67 -12.08
C GLN A 187 -7.84 26.75 -11.16
N GLY A 188 -6.51 26.70 -10.98
CA GLY A 188 -5.71 27.93 -10.90
C GLY A 188 -4.61 28.06 -9.83
N ASN A 189 -4.63 27.33 -8.71
CA ASN A 189 -3.67 27.59 -7.62
C ASN A 189 -2.89 26.35 -7.19
N GLN A 190 -1.60 26.33 -7.52
CA GLN A 190 -0.68 25.22 -7.23
C GLN A 190 -0.36 25.05 -5.74
N ASN A 191 -0.71 26.04 -4.91
CA ASN A 191 -0.50 25.97 -3.46
C ASN A 191 -1.64 25.27 -2.73
N LEU A 192 -2.77 25.02 -3.40
CA LEU A 192 -3.91 24.36 -2.80
C LEU A 192 -3.62 22.87 -2.55
N PRO A 193 -4.02 22.31 -1.39
CA PRO A 193 -3.79 20.91 -1.06
C PRO A 193 -4.34 19.92 -2.09
N GLU A 194 -5.51 20.19 -2.67
CA GLU A 194 -6.12 19.37 -3.72
C GLU A 194 -5.25 19.34 -4.98
N PHE A 195 -4.66 20.47 -5.39
CA PHE A 195 -3.75 20.50 -6.53
C PHE A 195 -2.49 19.69 -6.25
N LYS A 196 -1.90 19.84 -5.05
CA LYS A 196 -0.70 19.07 -4.65
C LYS A 196 -0.98 17.58 -4.60
N THR A 197 -2.15 17.19 -4.07
CA THR A 197 -2.57 15.79 -3.96
C THR A 197 -2.79 15.18 -5.34
N LEU A 198 -3.46 15.89 -6.25
CA LEU A 198 -3.59 15.46 -7.65
C LEU A 198 -2.22 15.32 -8.33
N ASP A 199 -1.35 16.33 -8.24
CA ASP A 199 0.01 16.30 -8.80
C ASP A 199 0.81 15.13 -8.23
N PHE A 200 0.64 14.81 -6.94
CA PHE A 200 1.27 13.68 -6.28
C PHE A 200 0.79 12.33 -6.82
N ILE A 201 -0.53 12.11 -6.87
CA ILE A 201 -1.13 10.85 -7.36
C ILE A 201 -0.74 10.60 -8.81
N VAL A 202 -0.83 11.62 -9.68
CA VAL A 202 -0.45 11.51 -11.10
C VAL A 202 1.01 11.11 -11.23
N ARG A 203 1.92 11.74 -10.47
CA ARG A 203 3.34 11.41 -10.49
C ARG A 203 3.64 10.03 -9.92
N LEU A 204 2.92 9.57 -8.91
CA LEU A 204 3.04 8.21 -8.37
C LEU A 204 2.65 7.17 -9.42
N ILE A 205 1.51 7.35 -10.09
CA ILE A 205 1.04 6.46 -11.16
C ILE A 205 2.08 6.36 -12.28
N HIS A 206 2.66 7.49 -12.70
CA HIS A 206 3.73 7.50 -13.70
C HIS A 206 5.04 6.84 -13.27
N ARG A 207 5.26 6.65 -11.96
CA ARG A 207 6.43 5.96 -11.41
C ARG A 207 6.17 4.50 -11.07
N SER A 208 4.93 4.05 -11.17
CA SER A 208 4.53 2.71 -10.75
C SER A 208 4.73 1.67 -11.84
N ASN A 209 4.99 0.44 -11.43
CA ASN A 209 4.90 -0.75 -12.26
C ASN A 209 3.49 -1.35 -12.26
N ILE A 210 2.77 -1.20 -11.15
CA ILE A 210 1.40 -1.68 -10.98
C ILE A 210 0.57 -0.60 -10.28
N VAL A 211 -0.68 -0.44 -10.71
CA VAL A 211 -1.64 0.47 -10.10
C VAL A 211 -2.88 -0.32 -9.72
N MET A 212 -3.36 -0.10 -8.49
CA MET A 212 -4.57 -0.71 -7.97
C MET A 212 -5.54 0.38 -7.55
N GLY A 213 -6.83 0.19 -7.87
CA GLY A 213 -7.90 1.13 -7.53
C GLY A 213 -8.99 0.42 -6.75
N LEU A 214 -9.31 0.92 -5.56
CA LEU A 214 -10.49 0.53 -4.80
C LEU A 214 -11.56 1.62 -4.97
N ARG A 215 -12.71 1.27 -5.55
CA ARG A 215 -13.82 2.21 -5.80
C ARG A 215 -15.15 1.63 -5.35
N PRO A 216 -16.11 2.45 -4.89
CA PRO A 216 -17.47 1.99 -4.68
C PRO A 216 -18.09 1.58 -6.02
N LEU A 217 -19.19 0.83 -5.98
CA LEU A 217 -19.95 0.57 -7.19
C LEU A 217 -20.59 1.87 -7.70
N GLU A 218 -20.54 2.09 -9.01
CA GLU A 218 -21.16 3.25 -9.67
C GLU A 218 -22.67 3.33 -9.42
N THR A 219 -23.33 2.20 -9.22
CA THR A 219 -24.77 2.09 -8.94
C THR A 219 -25.14 2.33 -7.47
N GLY A 220 -24.15 2.59 -6.60
CA GLY A 220 -24.36 2.82 -5.17
C GLY A 220 -24.10 1.57 -4.31
N ARG A 221 -24.67 1.52 -3.10
CA ARG A 221 -24.37 0.44 -2.14
C ARG A 221 -25.17 -0.82 -2.45
N ALA A 222 -24.50 -1.96 -2.50
CA ALA A 222 -25.10 -3.29 -2.50
C ALA A 222 -24.92 -3.98 -1.15
N LYS A 223 -25.83 -4.90 -0.79
CA LYS A 223 -25.71 -5.67 0.46
C LYS A 223 -24.56 -6.68 0.43
N ASP A 224 -24.29 -7.24 -0.74
CA ASP A 224 -23.38 -8.39 -0.90
C ASP A 224 -22.08 -8.02 -1.65
N ILE A 225 -21.89 -6.74 -1.98
CA ILE A 225 -20.69 -6.22 -2.66
C ILE A 225 -20.33 -4.87 -2.04
N THR A 226 -19.09 -4.73 -1.61
CA THR A 226 -18.55 -3.50 -1.02
C THR A 226 -18.07 -2.53 -2.09
N GLY A 227 -17.37 -3.03 -3.12
CA GLY A 227 -16.83 -2.21 -4.20
C GLY A 227 -16.09 -3.01 -5.27
N THR A 228 -15.32 -2.31 -6.08
CA THR A 228 -14.45 -2.87 -7.12
C THR A 228 -12.97 -2.70 -6.76
N LEU A 229 -12.18 -3.74 -7.05
CA LEU A 229 -10.72 -3.68 -7.10
C LEU A 229 -10.29 -3.80 -8.56
N THR A 230 -9.76 -2.72 -9.12
CA THR A 230 -9.17 -2.72 -10.46
C THR A 230 -7.65 -2.86 -10.33
N ILE A 231 -7.06 -3.74 -11.12
CA ILE A 231 -5.61 -3.94 -11.24
C ILE A 231 -5.22 -3.56 -12.67
N SER A 232 -4.27 -2.65 -12.82
CA SER A 232 -3.73 -2.25 -14.11
C SER A 232 -2.21 -2.17 -14.07
N LYS A 233 -1.58 -2.25 -15.25
CA LYS A 233 -0.15 -1.94 -15.36
C LYS A 233 0.08 -0.46 -15.05
N GLY A 234 1.22 -0.16 -14.45
CA GLY A 234 1.73 1.19 -14.31
C GLY A 234 2.45 1.67 -15.58
N THR A 235 3.07 2.84 -15.50
CA THR A 235 3.80 3.43 -16.64
C THR A 235 5.21 2.85 -16.79
N ILE A 236 5.80 2.34 -15.70
CA ILE A 236 7.13 1.74 -15.72
C ILE A 236 6.99 0.24 -15.95
N PRO A 237 7.38 -0.29 -17.12
CA PRO A 237 7.25 -1.72 -17.37
C PRO A 237 8.24 -2.51 -16.54
N PHE A 238 7.88 -3.77 -16.30
CA PHE A 238 8.82 -4.80 -15.88
C PHE A 238 9.59 -5.33 -17.10
N GLU A 239 10.76 -5.93 -16.87
CA GLU A 239 11.54 -6.54 -17.95
C GLU A 239 10.93 -7.88 -18.36
N SER A 240 10.51 -8.69 -17.37
CA SER A 240 9.96 -10.03 -17.64
C SER A 240 8.70 -10.37 -16.86
N LEU A 241 8.41 -9.65 -15.77
CA LEU A 241 7.13 -9.80 -15.07
C LEU A 241 5.99 -9.16 -15.87
N VAL A 242 4.81 -9.78 -15.84
CA VAL A 242 3.62 -9.24 -16.52
C VAL A 242 2.48 -9.10 -15.52
N VAL A 243 2.00 -7.87 -15.37
CA VAL A 243 0.84 -7.54 -14.54
C VAL A 243 -0.42 -8.18 -15.15
N SER A 244 -1.20 -8.86 -14.32
CA SER A 244 -2.49 -9.42 -14.72
C SER A 244 -3.57 -8.35 -14.55
N GLU A 245 -3.80 -7.56 -15.61
CA GLU A 245 -4.82 -6.51 -15.63
C GLU A 245 -6.23 -7.12 -15.55
N LYS A 246 -7.01 -6.76 -14.54
CA LYS A 246 -8.36 -7.29 -14.29
C LYS A 246 -9.12 -6.49 -13.25
N GLU A 247 -10.40 -6.79 -13.13
CA GLU A 247 -11.28 -6.18 -12.15
C GLU A 247 -12.01 -7.23 -11.33
N TYR A 248 -12.02 -7.05 -10.01
CA TYR A 248 -12.77 -7.85 -9.06
C TYR A 248 -13.88 -7.04 -8.44
N LEU A 249 -15.02 -7.68 -8.21
CA LEU A 249 -15.94 -7.27 -7.17
C LEU A 249 -15.43 -7.83 -5.84
N TYR A 250 -15.43 -7.01 -4.79
CA TYR A 250 -15.06 -7.49 -3.46
C TYR A 250 -16.16 -7.23 -2.45
N PHE A 251 -16.27 -8.13 -1.49
CA PHE A 251 -17.18 -8.04 -0.37
C PHE A 251 -16.42 -8.18 0.94
N ILE A 252 -16.56 -7.17 1.81
CA ILE A 252 -16.02 -7.18 3.16
C ILE A 252 -17.18 -7.42 4.12
N ASN A 253 -17.14 -8.57 4.80
CA ASN A 253 -17.89 -8.78 6.02
C ASN A 253 -16.94 -8.57 7.21
N ARG A 254 -17.48 -8.38 8.42
CA ARG A 254 -16.72 -8.16 9.65
C ARG A 254 -15.50 -9.06 9.77
N GLU A 255 -15.57 -10.31 9.33
CA GLU A 255 -14.53 -11.34 9.49
C GLU A 255 -13.80 -11.79 8.22
N THR A 256 -14.34 -11.53 7.04
CA THR A 256 -13.79 -12.11 5.80
C THR A 256 -13.93 -11.17 4.63
N THR A 257 -12.89 -11.10 3.82
CA THR A 257 -12.95 -10.50 2.48
C THR A 257 -13.06 -11.59 1.42
N LYS A 258 -13.95 -11.39 0.44
CA LYS A 258 -14.14 -12.30 -0.70
C LYS A 258 -14.01 -11.53 -2.00
N LEU A 259 -13.36 -12.13 -2.99
CA LEU A 259 -13.24 -11.60 -4.35
C LEU A 259 -14.09 -12.43 -5.31
N PHE A 260 -14.66 -11.75 -6.30
CA PHE A 260 -15.42 -12.32 -7.38
C PHE A 260 -15.01 -11.61 -8.68
N PHE A 261 -15.05 -12.29 -9.82
CA PHE A 261 -14.94 -11.56 -11.08
C PHE A 261 -16.19 -10.69 -11.29
N ARG A 262 -15.98 -9.50 -11.88
CA ARG A 262 -17.09 -8.67 -12.36
C ARG A 262 -17.79 -9.31 -13.55
#